data_AF-I3XTP1-F1
#
_entry.id   AF-I3XTP1-F1
#
_cell.length_a   1.000
_cell.length_b   1.000
_cell.length_c   1.000
_cell.angle_alpha   90.00
_cell.angle_beta   90.00
_cell.angle_gamma   90.00
#
_symmetry.space_group_name_H-M   'P 1'
#
loop_
_entity.id
_entity.type
_entity.pdbx_description
1 polymer ?
#
loop_
_entity_poly.entity_id
_entity_poly.type
_entity_poly.pdbx_seq_one_letter_code
_entity_poly.pdbx_strand_id
1 'polypeptide(L)'
;MSEYSFPQLFVEDVDSERIICLKNSEYTWASISEKNNCTKYYGSIPYEEILKYIDLEKAILKRSTILFNTGEPSKALFFSENTQLCLQEAKGRRVFYIGSMKHVRKNDLIAYIVTGKNEVRNIYSTCEGFILAVIDLTWERPERIIVVMAIEQPGEIIIR
;
A
#
# COMPACT_ATOMS: atom_id res chain seq x y z
N MET A 1 3.48 -24.55 -5.56
CA MET A 1 3.29 -23.27 -4.85
C MET A 1 3.20 -22.21 -5.91
N SER A 2 2.05 -21.56 -6.09
CA SER A 2 1.97 -20.41 -7.00
C SER A 2 2.90 -19.32 -6.46
N GLU A 3 3.78 -18.78 -7.31
CA GLU A 3 4.55 -17.59 -6.98
C GLU A 3 3.55 -16.47 -6.63
N TYR A 4 3.42 -16.18 -5.34
CA TYR A 4 2.58 -15.07 -4.91
C TYR A 4 3.34 -13.79 -5.25
N SER A 5 2.85 -13.09 -6.26
CA SER A 5 3.46 -11.86 -6.72
C SER A 5 2.91 -10.70 -5.89
N PHE A 6 3.76 -10.13 -5.04
CA PHE A 6 3.39 -8.99 -4.22
C PHE A 6 3.37 -7.72 -5.08
N PRO A 7 2.32 -6.88 -4.99
CA PRO A 7 2.34 -5.56 -5.57
C PRO A 7 3.55 -4.74 -5.10
N GLN A 8 3.87 -3.68 -5.83
CA GLN A 8 4.97 -2.77 -5.51
C GLN A 8 4.42 -1.36 -5.32
N LEU A 9 4.91 -0.66 -4.29
CA LEU A 9 4.57 0.74 -4.04
C LEU A 9 5.63 1.66 -4.64
N PHE A 10 5.17 2.74 -5.26
CA PHE A 10 6.01 3.83 -5.73
C PHE A 10 5.43 5.16 -5.25
N VAL A 11 6.28 6.05 -4.73
CA VAL A 11 5.86 7.34 -4.17
C VAL A 11 6.54 8.49 -4.90
N GLU A 12 5.78 9.55 -5.16
CA GLU A 12 6.24 10.76 -5.84
C GLU A 12 7.47 11.38 -5.15
N ASP A 13 8.43 11.83 -5.94
CA ASP A 13 9.67 12.50 -5.50
C ASP A 13 10.50 11.67 -4.50
N VAL A 14 10.56 10.35 -4.70
CA VAL A 14 11.41 9.43 -3.95
C VAL A 14 12.47 8.85 -4.88
N ASP A 15 13.73 8.91 -4.46
CA ASP A 15 14.84 8.35 -5.23
C ASP A 15 14.98 6.84 -4.94
N SER A 16 14.98 6.02 -5.99
CA SER A 16 15.22 4.57 -5.94
C SER A 16 15.86 4.09 -7.24
N GLU A 17 16.54 2.95 -7.26
CA GLU A 17 17.25 2.45 -8.46
C GLU A 17 16.32 2.35 -9.69
N ARG A 18 15.11 1.84 -9.47
CA ARG A 18 14.02 1.76 -10.45
C ARG A 18 12.95 2.78 -10.09
N ILE A 19 12.57 3.62 -11.05
CA ILE A 19 11.51 4.62 -10.91
C ILE A 19 10.42 4.42 -11.97
N ILE A 20 9.23 4.93 -11.70
CA ILE A 20 8.22 5.19 -12.72
C ILE A 20 8.37 6.67 -13.12
N CYS A 21 8.59 6.92 -14.40
CA CYS A 21 8.75 8.25 -14.98
C CYS A 21 7.47 8.65 -15.71
N LEU A 22 6.92 9.82 -15.39
CA LEU A 22 5.88 10.45 -16.18
C LEU A 22 6.53 11.41 -17.17
N LYS A 23 6.40 11.14 -18.47
CA LYS A 23 6.92 12.01 -19.54
C LYS A 23 5.93 12.03 -20.70
N ASN A 24 5.62 13.21 -21.22
CA ASN A 24 4.64 13.38 -22.32
C ASN A 24 3.28 12.71 -22.04
N SER A 25 2.82 12.76 -20.78
CA SER A 25 1.59 12.11 -20.31
C SER A 25 1.58 10.58 -20.35
N GLU A 26 2.74 9.95 -20.55
CA GLU A 26 2.91 8.49 -20.48
C GLU A 26 3.75 8.11 -19.26
N TYR A 27 3.35 7.02 -18.60
CA TYR A 27 4.13 6.42 -17.51
C TYR A 27 5.03 5.34 -18.09
N THR A 28 6.33 5.42 -17.84
CA THR A 28 7.31 4.44 -18.30
C THR A 28 8.26 4.02 -17.19
N TRP A 29 8.83 2.83 -17.31
CA TRP A 29 9.95 2.45 -16.46
C TRP A 29 11.20 3.26 -16.81
N ALA A 30 11.94 3.72 -15.79
CA ALA A 30 13.22 4.41 -15.98
C ALA A 30 14.19 4.12 -14.83
N SER A 31 15.46 4.43 -15.05
CA SER A 31 16.48 4.45 -14.00
C SER A 31 16.54 5.81 -13.31
N ILE A 32 17.07 5.85 -12.08
CA ILE A 32 17.23 7.12 -11.35
C ILE A 32 18.06 8.16 -12.10
N SER A 33 18.98 7.74 -12.98
CA SER A 33 19.80 8.65 -13.78
C SER A 33 18.98 9.49 -14.78
N GLU A 34 17.78 9.01 -15.13
CA GLU A 34 16.88 9.64 -16.07
C GLU A 34 15.83 10.54 -15.40
N LYS A 35 15.86 10.66 -14.06
CA LYS A 35 14.83 11.41 -13.30
C LYS A 35 14.63 12.85 -13.77
N ASN A 36 15.72 13.50 -14.21
CA ASN A 36 15.69 14.88 -14.69
C ASN A 36 14.96 15.04 -16.03
N ASN A 37 14.69 13.94 -16.74
CA ASN A 37 13.93 13.92 -17.99
C ASN A 37 12.42 13.69 -17.77
N CYS A 38 12.00 13.46 -16.52
CA CYS A 38 10.62 13.19 -16.13
C CYS A 38 9.91 14.48 -15.71
N THR A 39 8.64 14.63 -16.10
CA THR A 39 7.76 15.66 -15.54
C THR A 39 7.45 15.37 -14.07
N LYS A 40 7.26 14.09 -13.73
CA LYS A 40 7.15 13.57 -12.36
C LYS A 40 7.82 12.21 -12.30
N TYR A 41 8.34 11.84 -11.14
CA TYR A 41 8.91 10.51 -10.93
C TYR A 41 8.42 9.90 -9.62
N TYR A 42 8.34 8.58 -9.60
CA TYR A 42 7.87 7.81 -8.45
C TYR A 42 8.90 6.73 -8.12
N GLY A 43 9.47 6.79 -6.93
CA GLY A 43 10.46 5.84 -6.45
C GLY A 43 9.84 4.69 -5.69
N SER A 44 10.37 3.48 -5.87
CA SER A 44 9.94 2.30 -5.15
C SER A 44 10.30 2.41 -3.67
N ILE A 45 9.34 2.06 -2.82
CA ILE A 45 9.55 2.00 -1.36
C ILE A 45 9.09 0.64 -0.82
N PRO A 46 9.70 0.15 0.27
CA PRO A 46 9.13 -0.95 1.04
C PRO A 46 7.83 -0.50 1.74
N TYR A 47 6.94 -1.45 2.03
CA TYR A 47 5.61 -1.17 2.61
C TYR A 47 5.69 -0.47 3.97
N GLU A 48 6.69 -0.83 4.78
CA GLU A 48 6.91 -0.27 6.11
C GLU A 48 7.22 1.23 6.07
N GLU A 49 7.73 1.74 4.94
CA GLU A 49 8.07 3.15 4.78
C GLU A 49 6.90 4.03 4.35
N ILE A 50 5.75 3.47 3.95
CA ILE A 50 4.60 4.27 3.51
C ILE A 50 4.11 5.22 4.59
N LEU A 51 4.25 4.87 5.88
CA LEU A 51 3.87 5.72 7.00
C LEU A 51 4.61 7.07 7.01
N LYS A 52 5.82 7.15 6.44
CA LYS A 52 6.58 8.39 6.30
C LYS A 52 5.86 9.39 5.37
N TYR A 53 5.08 8.86 4.42
CA TYR A 53 4.36 9.61 3.38
C TYR A 53 2.86 9.76 3.67
N ILE A 54 2.44 9.45 4.91
CA ILE A 54 1.07 9.63 5.39
C ILE A 54 1.05 10.75 6.43
N ASP A 55 0.02 11.60 6.38
CA ASP A 55 -0.37 12.47 7.49
C ASP A 55 -1.28 11.65 8.41
N LEU A 56 -0.76 11.24 9.56
CA LEU A 56 -1.48 10.38 10.51
C LEU A 56 -2.58 11.14 11.28
N GLU A 57 -2.51 12.46 11.35
CA GLU A 57 -3.53 13.27 12.03
C GLU A 57 -4.76 13.44 11.15
N LYS A 58 -4.54 13.68 9.86
CA LYS A 58 -5.61 13.85 8.85
C LYS A 58 -6.00 12.56 8.14
N ALA A 59 -5.22 11.50 8.32
CA ALA A 59 -5.33 10.23 7.59
C ALA A 59 -5.37 10.44 6.06
N ILE A 60 -4.36 11.13 5.50
CA ILE A 60 -4.24 11.38 4.06
C ILE A 60 -2.85 11.06 3.53
N LEU A 61 -2.74 10.78 2.23
CA LEU A 61 -1.44 10.72 1.54
C LEU A 61 -0.82 12.11 1.42
N LYS A 62 0.44 12.27 1.83
CA LYS A 62 1.23 13.50 1.64
C LYS A 62 1.80 13.64 0.24
N ARG A 63 1.82 12.56 -0.53
CA ARG A 63 2.40 12.47 -1.87
C ARG A 63 1.62 11.48 -2.72
N SER A 64 1.57 11.71 -4.02
CA SER A 64 0.92 10.78 -4.95
C SER A 64 1.64 9.43 -4.91
N THR A 65 0.88 8.34 -4.93
CA THR A 65 1.38 6.97 -4.74
C THR A 65 0.83 6.07 -5.84
N ILE A 66 1.68 5.22 -6.41
CA ILE A 66 1.31 4.20 -7.40
C ILE A 66 1.45 2.83 -6.76
N LEU A 67 0.40 2.02 -6.87
CA LEU A 67 0.41 0.60 -6.53
C LEU A 67 0.44 -0.21 -7.82
N PHE A 68 1.62 -0.77 -8.13
CA PHE A 68 1.84 -1.58 -9.31
C PHE A 68 1.55 -3.05 -9.00
N ASN A 69 0.55 -3.62 -9.67
CA ASN A 69 0.23 -5.04 -9.52
C ASN A 69 1.05 -5.87 -10.50
N THR A 70 2.03 -6.59 -9.97
CA THR A 70 2.88 -7.50 -10.75
C THR A 70 2.14 -8.60 -11.51
N GLY A 71 0.88 -8.93 -11.15
CA GLY A 71 0.05 -9.88 -11.88
C GLY A 71 -0.58 -9.32 -13.16
N GLU A 72 -0.66 -7.99 -13.29
CA GLU A 72 -1.14 -7.28 -14.49
C GLU A 72 -0.06 -6.26 -14.90
N PRO A 73 1.03 -6.70 -15.57
CA PRO A 73 2.31 -5.99 -15.62
C PRO A 73 2.28 -4.64 -16.35
N SER A 74 1.16 -4.27 -16.97
CA SER A 74 0.96 -2.98 -17.62
C SER A 74 0.03 -2.04 -16.85
N LYS A 75 -0.71 -2.51 -15.83
CA LYS A 75 -1.70 -1.69 -15.11
C LYS A 75 -1.25 -1.40 -13.69
N ALA A 76 -1.49 -0.17 -13.25
CA ALA A 76 -1.27 0.23 -11.88
C ALA A 76 -2.42 1.13 -11.39
N LEU A 77 -2.60 1.14 -10.07
CA LEU A 77 -3.51 2.04 -9.40
C LEU A 77 -2.75 3.30 -8.99
N PHE A 78 -3.32 4.46 -9.30
CA PHE A 78 -2.79 5.77 -8.97
C PHE A 78 -3.66 6.43 -7.90
N PHE A 79 -3.02 6.85 -6.81
CA PHE A 79 -3.62 7.59 -5.72
C PHE A 79 -2.97 8.96 -5.67
N SER A 80 -3.79 10.02 -5.71
CA SER A 80 -3.29 11.39 -5.68
C SER A 80 -2.82 11.79 -4.28
N GLU A 81 -2.03 12.86 -4.22
CA GLU A 81 -1.86 13.61 -2.98
C GLU A 81 -3.24 13.95 -2.36
N ASN A 82 -3.32 13.96 -1.03
CA ASN A 82 -4.52 14.19 -0.23
C ASN A 82 -5.61 13.12 -0.33
N THR A 83 -5.38 12.00 -1.03
CA THR A 83 -6.31 10.87 -0.99
C THR A 83 -6.55 10.43 0.45
N GLN A 84 -7.82 10.32 0.81
CA GLN A 84 -8.25 9.90 2.13
C GLN A 84 -7.89 8.44 2.41
N LEU A 85 -7.46 8.19 3.64
CA LEU A 85 -7.02 6.89 4.12
C LEU A 85 -7.83 6.43 5.32
N CYS A 86 -7.90 5.11 5.46
CA CYS A 86 -8.33 4.43 6.65
C CYS A 86 -7.18 3.55 7.13
N LEU A 87 -6.69 3.83 8.35
CA LEU A 87 -5.68 3.01 9.00
C LEU A 87 -6.36 2.14 10.04
N GLN A 88 -6.24 0.82 9.90
CA GLN A 88 -6.82 -0.13 10.84
C GLN A 88 -5.73 -0.98 11.47
N GLU A 89 -5.65 -0.93 12.81
CA GLU A 89 -4.74 -1.75 13.59
C GLU A 89 -5.39 -3.10 13.94
N ALA A 90 -4.60 -4.18 13.86
CA ALA A 90 -4.93 -5.45 14.49
C ALA A 90 -3.77 -5.87 15.42
N LYS A 91 -4.11 -6.22 16.67
CA LYS A 91 -3.15 -6.52 17.72
C LYS A 91 -3.51 -7.80 18.46
N GLY A 92 -2.54 -8.68 18.66
CA GLY A 92 -2.74 -9.97 19.34
C GLY A 92 -1.43 -10.66 19.65
N ARG A 93 -1.46 -11.72 20.47
CA ARG A 93 -0.26 -12.53 20.73
C ARG A 93 0.33 -13.07 19.43
N ARG A 94 -0.54 -13.44 18.49
CA ARG A 94 -0.22 -13.66 17.08
C ARG A 94 -1.24 -12.95 16.20
N VAL A 95 -0.82 -12.43 15.05
CA VAL A 95 -1.71 -11.85 14.03
C VAL A 95 -1.51 -12.57 12.70
N PHE A 96 -2.61 -13.01 12.08
CA PHE A 96 -2.62 -13.65 10.77
C PHE A 96 -3.47 -12.81 9.82
N TYR A 97 -2.81 -12.03 8.96
CA TYR A 97 -3.49 -11.30 7.90
C TYR A 97 -3.93 -12.25 6.78
N ILE A 98 -5.17 -12.10 6.32
CA ILE A 98 -5.77 -12.94 5.26
C ILE A 98 -6.39 -12.14 4.13
N GLY A 99 -6.35 -10.81 4.20
CA GLY A 99 -6.92 -9.96 3.16
C GLY A 99 -6.17 -10.09 1.83
N SER A 100 -6.89 -9.95 0.73
CA SER A 100 -6.28 -9.76 -0.58
C SER A 100 -5.99 -8.27 -0.78
N MET A 101 -4.90 -7.88 -1.45
CA MET A 101 -4.60 -6.48 -1.79
C MET A 101 -5.52 -5.90 -2.88
N LYS A 102 -6.77 -6.36 -2.90
CA LYS A 102 -7.86 -5.89 -3.75
C LYS A 102 -8.74 -4.94 -2.95
N HIS A 103 -9.80 -4.47 -3.59
CA HIS A 103 -10.86 -3.74 -2.92
C HIS A 103 -11.46 -4.57 -1.77
N VAL A 104 -11.50 -4.00 -0.57
CA VAL A 104 -12.07 -4.56 0.66
C VAL A 104 -13.32 -3.79 1.01
N ARG A 105 -14.38 -4.51 1.38
CA ARG A 105 -15.62 -3.90 1.87
C ARG A 105 -15.63 -3.81 3.38
N LYS A 106 -16.45 -2.90 3.90
CA LYS A 106 -16.73 -2.84 5.33
C LYS A 106 -17.29 -4.19 5.81
N ASN A 107 -16.79 -4.66 6.95
CA ASN A 107 -17.07 -5.95 7.56
C ASN A 107 -16.51 -7.19 6.83
N ASP A 108 -15.67 -7.03 5.81
CA ASP A 108 -14.90 -8.16 5.29
C ASP A 108 -13.90 -8.66 6.34
N LEU A 109 -13.69 -9.96 6.42
CA LEU A 109 -12.69 -10.54 7.32
C LEU A 109 -11.28 -10.28 6.78
N ILE A 110 -10.46 -9.55 7.53
CA ILE A 110 -9.11 -9.13 7.09
C ILE A 110 -7.99 -9.81 7.86
N ALA A 111 -8.23 -10.25 9.09
CA ALA A 111 -7.22 -10.96 9.88
C ALA A 111 -7.85 -11.85 10.97
N TYR A 112 -7.06 -12.81 11.45
CA TYR A 112 -7.28 -13.52 12.71
C TYR A 112 -6.26 -13.07 13.73
N ILE A 113 -6.67 -12.94 15.00
CA ILE A 113 -5.74 -12.73 16.12
C ILE A 113 -5.84 -13.87 17.13
N VAL A 114 -4.70 -14.23 17.70
CA VAL A 114 -4.64 -15.13 18.86
C VAL A 114 -4.44 -14.27 20.11
N THR A 115 -5.33 -14.37 21.09
CA THR A 115 -5.22 -13.61 22.34
C THR A 115 -4.19 -14.24 23.29
N GLY A 116 -3.90 -13.55 24.40
CA GLY A 116 -3.05 -14.10 25.47
C GLY A 116 -3.60 -15.39 26.09
N LYS A 117 -4.91 -15.64 26.00
CA LYS A 117 -5.59 -16.85 26.51
C LYS A 117 -5.74 -17.96 25.46
N ASN A 118 -5.04 -17.86 24.32
CA ASN A 118 -5.18 -18.77 23.17
C ASN A 118 -6.56 -18.74 22.49
N GLU A 119 -7.40 -17.73 22.74
CA GLU A 119 -8.64 -17.55 21.97
C GLU A 119 -8.32 -17.00 20.59
N VAL A 120 -8.97 -17.53 19.55
CA VAL A 120 -8.93 -16.95 18.20
C VAL A 120 -10.07 -15.96 18.06
N ARG A 121 -9.77 -14.75 17.57
CA ARG A 121 -10.78 -13.74 17.25
C ARG A 121 -10.62 -13.24 15.82
N ASN A 122 -11.76 -12.91 15.23
CA ASN A 122 -11.84 -12.35 13.88
C ASN A 122 -11.68 -10.84 13.93
N ILE A 123 -10.92 -10.30 12.99
CA ILE A 123 -10.80 -8.86 12.75
C ILE A 123 -11.45 -8.55 11.41
N TYR A 124 -12.50 -7.73 11.47
CA TYR A 124 -13.26 -7.30 10.30
C TYR A 124 -12.86 -5.88 9.91
N SER A 125 -12.88 -5.58 8.60
CA SER A 125 -12.59 -4.26 8.09
C SER A 125 -13.59 -3.22 8.62
N THR A 126 -13.09 -2.11 9.17
CA THR A 126 -13.92 -1.01 9.65
C THR A 126 -14.34 -0.04 8.53
N CYS A 127 -13.70 -0.15 7.37
CA CYS A 127 -13.87 0.74 6.22
C CYS A 127 -13.90 -0.04 4.90
N GLU A 128 -14.26 0.66 3.84
CA GLU A 128 -14.29 0.15 2.47
C GLU A 128 -13.26 0.92 1.64
N GLY A 129 -12.52 0.22 0.78
CA GLY A 129 -11.46 0.84 -0.01
C GLY A 129 -10.42 -0.15 -0.56
N PHE A 130 -9.30 0.38 -1.02
CA PHE A 130 -8.20 -0.36 -1.64
C PHE A 130 -7.01 -0.44 -0.68
N ILE A 131 -6.50 -1.64 -0.42
CA ILE A 131 -5.33 -1.81 0.45
C ILE A 131 -4.08 -1.31 -0.28
N LEU A 132 -3.43 -0.30 0.32
CA LEU A 132 -2.13 0.20 -0.11
C LEU A 132 -1.00 -0.62 0.48
N ALA A 133 -1.09 -0.93 1.77
CA ALA A 133 -0.03 -1.60 2.51
C ALA A 133 -0.58 -2.39 3.70
N VAL A 134 0.12 -3.46 4.05
CA VAL A 134 -0.02 -4.14 5.34
C VAL A 134 1.34 -4.12 5.99
N ILE A 135 1.46 -3.43 7.11
CA ILE A 135 2.71 -3.18 7.79
C ILE A 135 2.76 -4.07 9.01
N ASP A 136 3.72 -5.00 9.04
CA ASP A 136 3.98 -5.83 10.21
C ASP A 136 4.98 -5.14 11.13
N LEU A 137 4.53 -4.74 12.33
CA LEU A 137 5.37 -4.14 13.35
C LEU A 137 6.03 -5.26 14.17
N THR A 138 6.90 -6.01 13.49
CA THR A 138 7.55 -7.24 14.00
C THR A 138 8.34 -7.07 15.29
N TRP A 139 8.71 -5.83 15.65
CA TRP A 139 9.42 -5.48 16.88
C TRP A 139 8.50 -5.26 18.09
N GLU A 140 7.18 -5.22 17.93
CA GLU A 140 6.25 -5.06 19.03
C GLU A 140 5.76 -6.38 19.63
N ARG A 141 5.58 -6.40 20.96
CA ARG A 141 4.87 -7.47 21.66
C ARG A 141 3.75 -6.88 22.52
N PRO A 142 2.49 -7.35 22.39
CA PRO A 142 2.01 -8.37 21.45
C PRO A 142 2.10 -7.91 19.98
N GLU A 143 2.15 -8.86 19.04
CA GLU A 143 2.25 -8.60 17.59
C GLU A 143 1.17 -7.62 17.14
N ARG A 144 1.55 -6.75 16.21
CA ARG A 144 0.70 -5.68 15.70
C ARG A 144 0.92 -5.52 14.21
N ILE A 145 -0.17 -5.43 13.46
CA ILE A 145 -0.15 -4.99 12.06
C ILE A 145 -0.96 -3.71 11.91
N ILE A 146 -0.58 -2.89 10.93
CA ILE A 146 -1.37 -1.75 10.46
C ILE A 146 -1.76 -2.01 9.01
N VAL A 147 -3.06 -2.05 8.74
CA VAL A 147 -3.60 -2.11 7.39
C VAL A 147 -3.90 -0.69 6.94
N VAL A 148 -3.25 -0.25 5.86
CA VAL A 148 -3.44 1.07 5.25
C VAL A 148 -4.32 0.92 4.02
N MET A 149 -5.48 1.56 4.04
CA MET A 149 -6.45 1.53 2.94
C MET A 149 -6.71 2.93 2.40
N ALA A 150 -6.75 3.08 1.08
CA ALA A 150 -7.30 4.25 0.43
C ALA A 150 -8.82 4.09 0.27
N ILE A 151 -9.60 5.03 0.80
CA ILE A 151 -11.07 4.94 0.77
C ILE A 151 -11.68 5.52 -0.52
N GLU A 152 -10.86 6.18 -1.33
CA GLU A 152 -11.26 6.75 -2.61
C GLU A 152 -10.95 5.79 -3.76
N GLN A 153 -11.70 5.94 -4.85
CA GLN A 153 -11.45 5.19 -6.08
C GLN A 153 -10.12 5.65 -6.71
N PRO A 154 -9.14 4.76 -6.91
CA PRO A 154 -7.90 5.12 -7.60
C PRO A 154 -8.14 5.41 -9.08
N GLY A 155 -7.27 6.24 -9.64
CA GLY A 155 -7.09 6.29 -11.08
C GLY A 155 -6.43 5.00 -11.58
N GLU A 156 -6.76 4.56 -12.79
CA GLU A 156 -6.01 3.50 -13.47
C GLU A 156 -5.01 4.11 -14.44
N ILE A 157 -3.75 3.67 -14.36
CA ILE A 157 -2.70 4.09 -15.27
C ILE A 157 -2.07 2.89 -15.97
N ILE A 158 -1.53 3.14 -17.16
CA ILE A 158 -0.77 2.15 -17.93
C ILE A 158 0.71 2.51 -17.87
N ILE A 159 1.54 1.55 -17.44
CA ILE A 159 3.00 1.69 -17.43
C ILE A 159 3.56 0.93 -18.63
N ARG A 160 4.34 1.62 -19.45
CA ARG A 160 4.98 1.08 -20.66
C ARG A 160 6.47 0.80 -20.47
#